data_AF-A0A9E0BHI6-F1
#
_entry.id   AF-A0A9E0BHI6-F1
#
_cell.length_a   1.000
_cell.length_b   1.000
_cell.length_c   1.000
_cell.angle_alpha   90.00
_cell.angle_beta   90.00
_cell.angle_gamma   90.00
#
_symmetry.space_group_name_H-M   'P 1'
#
loop_
_entity.id
_entity.type
_entity.pdbx_description
1 polymer ?
#
loop_
_entity_poly.entity_id
_entity_poly.type
_entity_poly.pdbx_seq_one_letter_code
_entity_poly.pdbx_strand_id
1 'polypeptide(L)'
;AQYLATRDGPTPLSVEPGDPAYGAWLNGLHFGEATLTFPQTLVLRYTRLEPKERRNPQVADDYGRWFSARLKGLSPRLAEGGGWYCAGRFTAADISVGYALLLAQTLGLHERFAPDVADYWARLQAREGFQKAKAAQGGAEAPSWQTP
;
A
#
# COMPACT_ATOMS: atom_id res chain seq x y z
N ALA A 1 4.15 10.91 5.21
CA ALA A 1 5.37 10.54 4.46
C ALA A 1 6.02 11.74 3.78
N GLN A 2 5.28 12.50 2.95
CA GLN A 2 5.84 13.62 2.16
C GLN A 2 6.65 14.61 2.99
N TYR A 3 6.11 15.11 4.11
CA TYR A 3 6.81 16.04 5.00
C TYR A 3 8.21 15.55 5.42
N LEU A 4 8.32 14.30 5.87
CA LEU A 4 9.60 13.72 6.30
C LEU A 4 10.57 13.52 5.12
N ALA A 5 10.05 13.18 3.93
CA ALA A 5 10.88 12.98 2.75
C ALA A 5 11.50 14.28 2.23
N THR A 6 10.84 15.43 2.46
CA THR A 6 11.23 16.72 1.90
C THR A 6 11.83 17.70 2.91
N ARG A 7 11.52 17.58 4.21
CA ARG A 7 11.96 18.54 5.24
C ARG A 7 13.48 18.64 5.35
N ASP A 8 14.14 17.50 5.43
CA ASP A 8 15.60 17.40 5.61
C ASP A 8 16.28 16.96 4.30
N GLY A 9 15.65 17.29 3.16
CA GLY A 9 16.07 16.85 1.83
C GLY A 9 17.35 17.54 1.31
N PRO A 10 17.89 17.04 0.19
CA PRO A 10 17.36 15.95 -0.63
C PRO A 10 17.59 14.58 0.00
N THR A 11 16.56 13.72 -0.02
CA THR A 11 16.67 12.34 0.45
C THR A 11 16.41 11.36 -0.69
N PRO A 12 16.89 10.10 -0.61
CA PRO A 12 16.50 9.06 -1.56
C PRO A 12 14.99 8.73 -1.57
N LEU A 13 14.17 9.34 -0.69
CA LEU A 13 12.73 9.12 -0.63
C LEU A 13 11.92 10.20 -1.34
N SER A 14 12.51 11.37 -1.63
CA SER A 14 11.89 12.42 -2.43
C SER A 14 12.21 12.28 -3.92
N VAL A 15 11.36 12.91 -4.72
CA VAL A 15 11.63 13.25 -6.12
C VAL A 15 11.46 14.76 -6.21
N GLU A 16 12.40 15.44 -6.85
CA GLU A 16 12.40 16.90 -6.90
C GLU A 16 11.48 17.43 -8.01
N PRO A 17 10.90 18.65 -7.90
CA PRO A 17 9.95 19.17 -8.87
C PRO A 17 10.41 19.23 -10.33
N GLY A 18 11.73 19.29 -10.57
CA GLY A 18 12.32 19.29 -11.91
C GLY A 18 12.55 17.90 -12.53
N ASP A 19 12.36 16.83 -11.76
CA ASP A 19 12.52 15.46 -12.25
C ASP A 19 11.25 15.02 -13.00
N PRO A 20 11.36 14.39 -14.20
CA PRO A 20 10.21 13.88 -14.92
C PRO A 20 9.32 12.92 -14.12
N ALA A 21 9.87 12.21 -13.13
CA ALA A 21 9.13 11.32 -12.26
C ALA A 21 8.33 12.03 -11.15
N TYR A 22 8.46 13.35 -10.99
CA TYR A 22 7.84 14.10 -9.88
C TYR A 22 6.32 13.95 -9.84
N GLY A 23 5.66 14.07 -11.00
CA GLY A 23 4.21 13.89 -11.09
C GLY A 23 3.76 12.48 -10.66
N ALA A 24 4.51 11.46 -11.06
CA ALA A 24 4.25 10.09 -10.64
C ALA A 24 4.49 9.92 -9.13
N TRP A 25 5.55 10.53 -8.58
CA TRP A 25 5.83 10.48 -7.14
C TRP A 25 4.70 11.11 -6.31
N LEU A 26 4.21 12.30 -6.69
CA LEU A 26 3.06 12.93 -6.05
C LEU A 26 1.80 12.06 -6.14
N ASN A 27 1.51 11.52 -7.33
CA ASN A 27 0.38 10.60 -7.49
C ASN A 27 0.53 9.39 -6.56
N GLY A 28 1.72 8.79 -6.48
CA GLY A 28 1.99 7.62 -5.66
C GLY A 28 1.81 7.85 -4.16
N LEU A 29 2.17 9.02 -3.65
CA LEU A 29 1.92 9.39 -2.26
C LEU A 29 0.43 9.31 -1.90
N HIS A 30 -0.46 9.69 -2.83
CA HIS A 30 -1.91 9.67 -2.62
C HIS A 30 -2.57 8.38 -3.12
N PHE A 31 -1.99 7.68 -4.09
CA PHE A 31 -2.59 6.50 -4.71
C PHE A 31 -2.77 5.37 -3.70
N GLY A 32 -1.77 5.12 -2.85
CA GLY A 32 -1.87 4.14 -1.76
C GLY A 32 -3.06 4.44 -0.85
N GLU A 33 -3.15 5.67 -0.33
CA GLU A 33 -4.17 6.06 0.65
C GLU A 33 -5.56 6.30 0.03
N ALA A 34 -5.66 7.19 -0.95
CA ALA A 34 -6.95 7.63 -1.48
C ALA A 34 -7.57 6.63 -2.46
N THR A 35 -6.76 5.83 -3.15
CA THR A 35 -7.27 4.91 -4.19
C THR A 35 -7.28 3.45 -3.74
N LEU A 36 -6.22 2.99 -3.08
CA LEU A 36 -6.09 1.58 -2.70
C LEU A 36 -6.62 1.26 -1.30
N THR A 37 -6.33 2.05 -0.26
CA THR A 37 -6.82 1.74 1.10
C THR A 37 -8.28 2.11 1.30
N PHE A 38 -8.83 3.10 0.57
CA PHE A 38 -10.26 3.43 0.63
C PHE A 38 -11.18 2.20 0.54
N PRO A 39 -11.16 1.37 -0.52
CA PRO A 39 -12.02 0.18 -0.58
C PRO A 39 -11.70 -0.83 0.53
N GLN A 40 -10.45 -0.94 0.96
CA GLN A 40 -10.05 -1.84 2.04
C GLN A 40 -10.64 -1.43 3.40
N THR A 41 -10.89 -0.14 3.64
CA THR A 41 -11.54 0.30 4.88
C THR A 41 -12.94 -0.29 5.04
N LEU A 42 -13.69 -0.46 3.94
CA LEU A 42 -15.02 -1.05 3.94
C LEU A 42 -14.93 -2.56 4.18
N VAL A 43 -13.96 -3.22 3.54
CA VAL A 43 -13.67 -4.64 3.80
C VAL A 43 -13.35 -4.85 5.28
N LEU A 44 -12.39 -4.11 5.82
CA LEU A 44 -11.99 -4.21 7.24
C LEU A 44 -13.16 -3.95 8.18
N ARG A 45 -13.93 -2.88 7.93
CA ARG A 45 -15.08 -2.50 8.75
C ARG A 45 -16.11 -3.62 8.83
N TYR A 46 -16.59 -4.08 7.69
CA TYR A 46 -17.71 -5.02 7.64
C TYR A 46 -17.31 -6.48 7.86
N THR A 47 -16.02 -6.82 7.85
CA THR A 47 -15.55 -8.17 8.18
C THR A 47 -15.03 -8.30 9.61
N ARG A 48 -14.39 -7.26 10.17
CA ARG A 48 -13.69 -7.36 11.46
C ARG A 48 -14.18 -6.38 12.52
N LEU A 49 -14.38 -5.10 12.17
CA LEU A 49 -14.60 -4.04 13.17
C LEU A 49 -16.06 -3.92 13.63
N GLU A 50 -17.03 -4.12 12.75
CA GLU A 50 -18.44 -4.10 13.14
C GLU A 50 -18.77 -5.32 14.02
N PRO A 51 -19.64 -5.14 15.05
CA PRO A 51 -20.26 -6.24 15.76
C PRO A 51 -20.89 -7.22 14.79
N LYS A 52 -20.98 -8.51 15.16
CA LYS A 52 -21.41 -9.58 14.26
C LYS A 52 -22.75 -9.27 13.57
N GLU A 53 -23.67 -8.62 14.28
CA GLU A 53 -25.02 -8.26 13.84
C GLU A 53 -25.03 -7.14 12.79
N ARG A 54 -23.94 -6.37 12.69
CA ARG A 54 -23.76 -5.26 11.74
C ARG A 54 -22.75 -5.55 10.63
N ARG A 55 -22.12 -6.73 10.66
CA ARG A 55 -21.26 -7.19 9.57
C ARG A 55 -22.07 -7.36 8.29
N ASN A 56 -21.45 -7.02 7.17
CA ASN A 56 -22.09 -7.10 5.86
C ASN A 56 -21.13 -7.72 4.85
N PRO A 57 -21.19 -9.06 4.66
CA PRO A 57 -20.31 -9.78 3.74
C PRO A 57 -20.42 -9.30 2.30
N GLN A 58 -21.62 -8.94 1.83
CA GLN A 58 -21.81 -8.44 0.47
C GLN A 58 -21.04 -7.14 0.24
N VAL A 59 -21.13 -6.17 1.17
CA VAL A 59 -20.38 -4.91 1.07
C VAL A 59 -18.87 -5.19 1.09
N ALA A 60 -18.41 -6.10 1.95
CA ALA A 60 -16.99 -6.48 1.97
C ALA A 60 -16.54 -7.08 0.63
N ASP A 61 -17.31 -7.98 0.04
CA ASP A 61 -16.98 -8.61 -1.24
C ASP A 61 -16.98 -7.62 -2.39
N ASP A 62 -17.98 -6.73 -2.44
CA ASP A 62 -18.11 -5.69 -3.47
C ASP A 62 -16.91 -4.74 -3.45
N TYR A 63 -16.53 -4.27 -2.26
CA TYR A 63 -15.37 -3.39 -2.11
C TYR A 63 -14.04 -4.12 -2.26
N GLY A 64 -13.96 -5.42 -1.94
CA GLY A 64 -12.80 -6.25 -2.29
C GLY A 64 -12.61 -6.37 -3.81
N ARG A 65 -13.70 -6.50 -4.59
CA ARG A 65 -13.64 -6.43 -6.06
C ARG A 65 -13.26 -5.03 -6.56
N TRP A 66 -13.74 -3.97 -5.92
CA TRP A 66 -13.34 -2.61 -6.25
C TRP A 66 -11.83 -2.38 -6.02
N PHE A 67 -11.29 -2.80 -4.87
CA PHE A 67 -9.85 -2.79 -4.62
C PHE A 67 -9.08 -3.50 -5.76
N SER A 68 -9.53 -4.69 -6.14
CA SER A 68 -8.89 -5.48 -7.21
C SER A 68 -8.89 -4.72 -8.54
N ALA A 69 -9.98 -4.02 -8.88
CA ALA A 69 -10.08 -3.22 -10.09
C ALA A 69 -9.12 -2.01 -10.07
N ARG A 70 -8.95 -1.35 -8.91
CA ARG A 70 -8.00 -0.24 -8.75
C ARG A 70 -6.54 -0.71 -8.80
N LEU A 71 -6.26 -1.87 -8.22
CA LEU A 71 -4.92 -2.44 -8.16
C LEU A 71 -4.34 -2.72 -9.56
N LYS A 72 -5.18 -3.01 -10.56
CA LYS A 72 -4.74 -3.20 -11.96
C LYS A 72 -3.95 -2.01 -12.52
N GLY A 73 -4.18 -0.79 -12.02
CA GLY A 73 -3.41 0.39 -12.42
C GLY A 73 -1.95 0.39 -11.96
N LEU A 74 -1.58 -0.49 -11.01
CA LEU A 74 -0.22 -0.57 -10.48
C LEU A 74 0.74 -1.26 -11.44
N SER A 75 0.32 -2.32 -12.14
CA SER A 75 1.16 -3.07 -13.09
C SER A 75 1.85 -2.19 -14.15
N PRO A 76 1.14 -1.37 -14.96
CA PRO A 76 1.80 -0.49 -15.93
C PRO A 76 2.70 0.54 -15.23
N ARG A 77 2.36 0.96 -14.01
CA ARG A 77 3.17 1.89 -13.24
C ARG A 77 4.50 1.30 -12.81
N LEU A 78 4.50 0.04 -12.35
CA LEU A 78 5.71 -0.69 -12.01
C LEU A 78 6.59 -0.95 -13.23
N ALA A 79 5.99 -1.24 -14.38
CA ALA A 79 6.73 -1.41 -15.64
C ALA A 79 7.48 -0.12 -16.02
N GLU A 80 6.80 1.02 -16.00
CA GLU A 80 7.41 2.33 -16.29
C GLU A 80 8.42 2.78 -15.21
N GLY A 81 8.17 2.43 -13.95
CA GLY A 81 9.02 2.79 -12.82
C GLY A 81 10.20 1.85 -12.56
N GLY A 82 10.49 0.91 -13.46
CA GLY A 82 11.63 -0.02 -13.34
C GLY A 82 11.49 -1.01 -12.18
N GLY A 83 10.27 -1.45 -11.89
CA GLY A 83 9.95 -2.32 -10.75
C GLY A 83 9.75 -1.59 -9.42
N TRP A 84 9.85 -0.27 -9.41
CA TRP A 84 9.42 0.62 -8.33
C TRP A 84 8.24 1.47 -8.80
N TYR A 85 7.59 2.19 -7.89
CA TYR A 85 6.45 3.01 -8.27
C TYR A 85 6.82 4.12 -9.27
N CYS A 86 8.00 4.71 -9.11
CA CYS A 86 8.50 5.78 -9.99
C CYS A 86 10.03 5.91 -9.90
N ALA A 87 10.61 6.72 -10.79
CA ALA A 87 12.03 7.13 -10.75
C ALA A 87 13.07 6.00 -10.82
N GLY A 88 12.69 4.76 -11.15
CA GLY A 88 13.63 3.63 -11.22
C GLY A 88 14.21 3.20 -9.87
N ARG A 89 13.67 3.71 -8.74
CA ARG A 89 14.20 3.48 -7.40
C ARG A 89 13.10 3.52 -6.35
N PHE A 90 13.39 2.97 -5.17
CA PHE A 90 12.50 3.07 -4.02
C PHE A 90 12.37 4.52 -3.52
N THR A 91 11.14 4.97 -3.30
CA THR A 91 10.78 6.32 -2.82
C THR A 91 9.68 6.28 -1.75
N ALA A 92 9.26 7.45 -1.26
CA ALA A 92 8.10 7.54 -0.37
C ALA A 92 6.77 7.09 -1.02
N ALA A 93 6.66 7.09 -2.36
CA ALA A 93 5.50 6.54 -3.05
C ALA A 93 5.35 5.03 -2.81
N ASP A 94 6.48 4.31 -2.81
CA ASP A 94 6.51 2.87 -2.54
C ASP A 94 6.11 2.53 -1.10
N ILE A 95 6.36 3.43 -0.15
CA ILE A 95 5.90 3.29 1.24
C ILE A 95 4.36 3.39 1.29
N SER A 96 3.78 4.39 0.62
CA SER A 96 2.32 4.59 0.56
C SER A 96 1.62 3.38 -0.08
N VAL A 97 2.09 2.94 -1.24
CA VAL A 97 1.52 1.78 -1.93
C VAL A 97 1.79 0.49 -1.16
N GLY A 98 2.99 0.33 -0.60
CA GLY A 98 3.36 -0.84 0.19
C GLY A 98 2.47 -1.04 1.42
N TYR A 99 2.06 0.04 2.09
CA TYR A 99 1.09 -0.06 3.19
C TYR A 99 -0.27 -0.58 2.72
N ALA A 100 -0.74 -0.14 1.55
CA ALA A 100 -1.97 -0.66 0.96
C ALA A 100 -1.89 -2.15 0.61
N LEU A 101 -0.72 -2.66 0.21
CA LEU A 101 -0.49 -4.08 -0.06
C LEU A 101 -0.40 -4.90 1.23
N LEU A 102 0.23 -4.36 2.28
CA LEU A 102 0.26 -4.96 3.62
C LEU A 102 -1.16 -5.15 4.18
N LEU A 103 -1.99 -4.12 4.08
CA LEU A 103 -3.38 -4.18 4.53
C LEU A 103 -4.18 -5.20 3.69
N ALA A 104 -3.97 -5.21 2.37
CA ALA A 104 -4.61 -6.18 1.49
C ALA A 104 -4.22 -7.63 1.85
N GLN A 105 -2.95 -7.89 2.19
CA GLN A 105 -2.54 -9.20 2.70
C GLN A 105 -3.23 -9.54 4.02
N THR A 106 -3.25 -8.59 4.96
CA THR A 106 -3.90 -8.76 6.26
C THR A 106 -5.39 -9.12 6.10
N LEU A 107 -6.07 -8.55 5.11
CA LEU A 107 -7.48 -8.78 4.79
C LEU A 107 -7.75 -9.97 3.86
N GLY A 108 -6.72 -10.72 3.45
CA GLY A 108 -6.88 -11.86 2.53
C GLY A 108 -7.09 -11.48 1.06
N LEU A 109 -6.94 -10.20 0.68
CA LEU A 109 -7.11 -9.74 -0.70
C LEU A 109 -5.88 -9.97 -1.59
N HIS A 110 -4.75 -10.38 -1.01
CA HIS A 110 -3.49 -10.62 -1.72
C HIS A 110 -3.56 -11.77 -2.74
N GLU A 111 -4.50 -12.71 -2.58
CA GLU A 111 -4.75 -13.78 -3.56
C GLU A 111 -5.09 -13.26 -4.96
N ARG A 112 -5.51 -11.98 -5.05
CA ARG A 112 -5.88 -11.31 -6.29
C ARG A 112 -4.75 -10.49 -6.91
N PHE A 113 -3.55 -10.53 -6.32
CA PHE A 113 -2.41 -9.82 -6.88
C PHE A 113 -1.99 -10.45 -8.20
N ALA A 114 -1.76 -9.60 -9.20
CA ALA A 114 -1.06 -10.04 -10.39
C ALA A 114 0.40 -10.40 -10.01
N PRO A 115 1.08 -11.28 -10.78
CA PRO A 115 2.42 -11.75 -10.43
C PRO A 115 3.44 -10.62 -10.21
N ASP A 116 3.41 -9.58 -11.04
CA ASP A 116 4.27 -8.41 -10.93
C ASP A 116 4.02 -7.58 -9.66
N VAL A 117 2.75 -7.48 -9.24
CA VAL A 117 2.38 -6.84 -7.97
C VAL A 117 2.84 -7.69 -6.78
N ALA A 118 2.73 -9.02 -6.87
CA ALA A 118 3.23 -9.93 -5.84
C ALA A 118 4.76 -9.85 -5.70
N ASP A 119 5.49 -9.81 -6.82
CA ASP A 119 6.95 -9.63 -6.84
C ASP A 119 7.37 -8.28 -6.25
N TYR A 120 6.65 -7.21 -6.63
CA TYR A 120 6.85 -5.89 -6.04
C TYR A 120 6.60 -5.90 -4.52
N TRP A 121 5.53 -6.55 -4.08
CA TRP A 121 5.22 -6.69 -2.66
C TRP A 121 6.30 -7.49 -1.90
N ALA A 122 6.79 -8.59 -2.46
CA ALA A 122 7.90 -9.35 -1.89
C ALA A 122 9.17 -8.50 -1.78
N ARG A 123 9.48 -7.70 -2.80
CA ARG A 123 10.62 -6.77 -2.80
C ARG A 123 10.51 -5.71 -1.70
N LEU A 124 9.31 -5.19 -1.44
CA LEU A 124 9.07 -4.24 -0.36
C LEU A 124 9.27 -4.89 1.01
N GLN A 125 8.73 -6.10 1.21
CA GLN A 125 8.87 -6.85 2.46
C GLN A 125 10.33 -7.22 2.79
N ALA A 126 11.15 -7.45 1.76
CA ALA A 126 12.57 -7.77 1.91
C ALA A 126 13.43 -6.58 2.37
N ARG A 127 12.90 -5.35 2.35
CA ARG A 127 13.67 -4.16 2.76
C ARG A 127 13.88 -4.15 4.27
N GLU A 128 15.11 -3.87 4.70
CA GLU A 128 15.48 -3.73 6.11
C GLU A 128 14.55 -2.74 6.86
N GLY A 129 14.20 -1.61 6.23
CA GLY A 129 13.29 -0.64 6.81
C GLY A 129 11.88 -1.18 7.06
N PHE A 130 11.37 -2.04 6.18
CA PHE A 130 10.08 -2.72 6.39
C PHE A 130 10.17 -3.70 7.57
N GLN A 131 11.21 -4.53 7.60
CA GLN A 131 11.41 -5.52 8.66
C GLN A 131 11.56 -4.85 10.04
N LYS A 132 12.33 -3.77 10.14
CA LYS A 132 12.45 -2.96 11.37
C LYS A 132 11.12 -2.36 11.79
N ALA A 133 10.34 -1.81 10.85
CA ALA A 133 9.02 -1.27 11.14
C ALA A 133 8.06 -2.35 11.64
N LYS A 134 8.07 -3.55 11.04
CA LYS A 134 7.27 -4.70 11.50
C LYS A 134 7.71 -5.21 12.87
N ALA A 135 9.00 -5.27 13.16
CA ALA A 135 9.51 -5.64 14.47
C ALA A 135 9.08 -4.62 15.56
N ALA A 136 9.20 -3.32 15.26
CA ALA A 136 8.73 -2.26 16.15
C ALA A 136 7.21 -2.32 16.38
N GLN A 137 6.43 -2.63 15.34
CA GLN A 137 4.98 -2.85 15.46
C GLN A 137 4.66 -4.06 16.35
N GLY A 138 5.39 -5.17 16.20
CA GLY A 138 5.17 -6.40 16.97
C GLY A 138 5.50 -6.28 18.46
N GLY A 139 6.29 -5.28 18.86
CA GLY A 139 6.52 -4.94 20.26
C GLY A 139 5.41 -4.12 20.92
N ALA A 140 4.45 -3.61 20.15
CA ALA A 140 3.26 -2.91 20.63
C ALA A 140 2.03 -3.85 20.60
N GLU A 141 1.02 -3.63 21.45
CA GLU A 141 -0.25 -4.37 21.41
C GLU A 141 -0.91 -4.23 20.03
N ALA A 142 -0.72 -5.23 19.16
CA ALA A 142 -1.34 -5.25 17.85
C ALA A 142 -2.87 -5.29 18.02
N PRO A 143 -3.62 -4.46 17.28
CA PRO A 143 -5.08 -4.50 17.33
C PRO A 143 -5.61 -5.90 17.02
N SER A 144 -6.62 -6.35 17.75
CA SER A 144 -7.20 -7.69 17.61
C SER A 144 -7.73 -8.02 16.20
N TRP A 145 -8.02 -7.01 15.38
CA TRP A 145 -8.43 -7.20 13.98
C TRP A 145 -7.29 -7.56 13.03
N GLN A 146 -6.01 -7.44 13.43
CA GLN A 146 -4.87 -7.73 12.56
C GLN A 146 -4.57 -9.23 12.44
N THR A 147 -5.03 -10.04 13.40
CA THR A 147 -4.92 -11.50 13.37
C THR A 147 -6.12 -12.11 12.62
N PRO A 148 -5.93 -13.17 11.82
CA PRO A 148 -7.03 -13.88 11.13
C PRO A 148 -8.14 -14.37 12.06
#